data_AF-A0A6J4XS96-F1
#
_entry.id   AF-A0A6J4XS96-F1
#
_cell.length_a   1.000
_cell.length_b   1.000
_cell.length_c   1.000
_cell.angle_alpha   90.00
_cell.angle_beta   90.00
_cell.angle_gamma   90.00
#
_symmetry.space_group_name_H-M   'P 1'
#
loop_
_entity.id
_entity.type
_entity.pdbx_description
1 polymer ?
#
loop_
_entity_poly.entity_id
_entity_poly.type
_entity_poly.pdbx_seq_one_letter_code
_entity_poly.pdbx_strand_id
1 'polypeptide(L)' 'MPPGIPVATMAIGKPGARNAGILATQIIATADPTLADKLEKFKQEMARQVENTAKKIESL' A
#
# COMPACT_ATOMS: atom_id res chain seq x y z
N MET A 1 -21.86 10.13 -3.92
CA MET A 1 -21.45 10.33 -2.52
C MET A 1 -22.34 11.40 -1.91
N PRO A 2 -23.58 11.05 -1.50
CA PRO A 2 -24.42 11.97 -0.77
C PRO A 2 -23.84 12.22 0.64
N PRO A 3 -24.20 13.34 1.30
CA PRO A 3 -23.81 13.59 2.69
C PRO A 3 -24.18 12.40 3.60
N GLY A 4 -23.25 11.97 4.45
CA GLY A 4 -23.44 10.88 5.43
C GLY A 4 -23.00 9.48 4.97
N ILE A 5 -22.72 9.28 3.68
CA ILE A 5 -22.27 7.97 3.15
C ILE A 5 -20.84 8.10 2.60
N PRO A 6 -19.79 7.83 3.40
CA PRO A 6 -18.41 7.95 2.95
C PRO A 6 -17.98 6.75 2.08
N VAL A 7 -17.11 7.01 1.10
CA VAL A 7 -16.45 6.01 0.24
C VAL A 7 -15.00 6.43 0.09
N ALA A 8 -14.08 5.51 0.37
CA ALA A 8 -12.66 5.71 0.16
C ALA A 8 -12.30 5.42 -1.31
N THR A 9 -12.34 6.44 -2.17
CA THR A 9 -12.05 6.32 -3.60
C THR A 9 -10.53 6.22 -3.85
N MET A 10 -10.14 5.31 -4.75
CA MET A 10 -8.75 5.09 -5.16
C MET A 10 -8.49 5.60 -6.59
N ALA A 11 -7.24 5.54 -7.04
CA ALA A 11 -6.84 5.88 -8.40
C ALA A 11 -7.60 5.05 -9.47
N ILE A 12 -7.58 5.49 -10.73
CA ILE A 12 -8.24 4.76 -11.82
C ILE A 12 -7.41 3.52 -12.23
N GLY A 13 -8.08 2.40 -12.50
CA GLY A 13 -7.47 1.21 -13.10
C GLY A 13 -6.61 0.39 -12.13
N LYS A 14 -5.57 -0.27 -12.67
CA LYS A 14 -4.70 -1.20 -11.92
C LYS A 14 -4.07 -0.59 -10.65
N PRO A 15 -3.55 0.65 -10.66
CA PRO A 15 -3.04 1.28 -9.44
C PRO A 15 -4.11 1.43 -8.36
N GLY A 16 -5.34 1.77 -8.77
CA GLY A 16 -6.50 1.85 -7.88
C GLY A 16 -6.84 0.53 -7.21
N ALA A 17 -6.92 -0.53 -8.01
CA ALA A 17 -7.19 -1.88 -7.52
C ALA A 17 -6.13 -2.33 -6.50
N ARG A 18 -4.85 -2.06 -6.77
CA ARG A 18 -3.76 -2.35 -5.83
C ARG A 18 -3.91 -1.56 -4.53
N ASN A 19 -4.17 -0.25 -4.63
CA ASN A 19 -4.31 0.61 -3.46
C ASN A 19 -5.56 0.27 -2.63
N ALA A 20 -6.66 -0.14 -3.27
CA ALA A 20 -7.86 -0.59 -2.58
C ALA A 20 -7.58 -1.84 -1.71
N GLY A 21 -6.84 -2.82 -2.25
CA GLY A 21 -6.42 -3.99 -1.48
C GLY A 21 -5.48 -3.66 -0.32
N ILE A 22 -4.54 -2.72 -0.54
CA ILE A 22 -3.64 -2.24 0.53
C ILE A 22 -4.43 -1.53 1.63
N LEU A 23 -5.39 -0.65 1.28
CA LEU A 23 -6.23 0.05 2.25
C LEU A 23 -7.11 -0.94 3.04
N ALA A 24 -7.74 -1.90 2.36
CA ALA A 24 -8.53 -2.93 3.03
C ALA A 24 -7.67 -3.72 4.04
N THR A 25 -6.44 -4.08 3.64
CA THR A 25 -5.48 -4.76 4.52
C THR A 25 -5.10 -3.88 5.72
N GLN A 26 -4.88 -2.58 5.51
CA GLN A 26 -4.61 -1.62 6.59
C GLN A 26 -5.74 -1.54 7.61
N ILE A 27 -7.00 -1.58 7.16
CA ILE A 27 -8.16 -1.58 8.05
C ILE A 27 -8.20 -2.87 8.87
N ILE A 28 -8.07 -4.04 8.23
CA ILE A 28 -8.14 -5.34 8.92
C ILE A 28 -6.97 -5.52 9.89
N ALA A 29 -5.77 -5.08 9.51
CA ALA A 29 -4.55 -5.17 10.33
C ALA A 29 -4.66 -4.43 11.67
N THR A 30 -5.62 -3.51 11.84
CA THR A 30 -5.87 -2.87 13.15
C THR A 30 -6.34 -3.86 14.22
N ALA A 31 -6.90 -5.00 13.82
CA ALA A 31 -7.39 -6.06 14.69
C ALA A 31 -6.70 -7.41 14.47
N ASP A 32 -5.82 -7.53 13.48
CA ASP A 32 -5.05 -8.74 13.18
C ASP A 32 -3.54 -8.44 13.18
N PRO A 33 -2.82 -8.77 14.27
CA PRO A 33 -1.38 -8.56 14.38
C PRO A 33 -0.56 -9.28 13.30
N THR A 34 -1.03 -10.43 12.81
CA THR A 34 -0.33 -11.18 11.77
C THR A 34 -0.37 -10.43 10.45
N LEU A 35 -1.50 -9.78 10.13
CA LEU A 35 -1.61 -8.91 8.97
C LEU A 35 -0.85 -7.60 9.15
N ALA A 36 -0.78 -7.05 10.35
CA ALA A 36 0.05 -5.88 10.66
C ALA A 36 1.53 -6.15 10.33
N ASP A 37 2.07 -7.27 10.80
CA ASP A 37 3.46 -7.67 10.53
C ASP A 37 3.72 -7.88 9.03
N LYS A 38 2.77 -8.50 8.31
CA LYS A 38 2.87 -8.70 6.86
C LYS A 38 2.84 -7.37 6.11
N LEU A 39 1.97 -6.45 6.52
CA LEU A 39 1.85 -5.12 5.92
C LEU A 39 3.12 -4.30 6.13
N GLU A 40 3.73 -4.37 7.31
CA GLU A 40 5.00 -3.70 7.62
C GLU A 40 6.12 -4.21 6.72
N LYS A 41 6.29 -5.54 6.63
CA LYS A 41 7.27 -6.16 5.72
C LYS A 41 7.04 -5.76 4.27
N PHE A 42 5.79 -5.70 3.82
CA PHE A 42 5.44 -5.27 2.47
C PHE A 42 5.87 -3.81 2.20
N LYS A 43 5.68 -2.90 3.16
CA LYS A 43 6.12 -1.50 3.03
C LYS A 43 7.65 -1.37 3.00
N GLN A 44 8.34 -2.10 3.87
CA GLN A 44 9.81 -2.12 3.90
C GLN A 44 10.39 -2.63 2.58
N GLU A 45 9.81 -3.68 2.00
CA GLU A 45 10.25 -4.20 0.71
C GLU A 45 10.04 -3.18 -0.42
N MET A 46 8.92 -2.44 -0.44
CA MET A 46 8.73 -1.36 -1.42
C MET A 46 9.79 -0.27 -1.28
N ALA A 47 10.13 0.15 -0.06
CA ALA A 47 11.20 1.14 0.16
C ALA A 47 12.54 0.63 -0.35
N ARG A 48 12.89 -0.62 -0.02
CA ARG A 48 14.11 -1.29 -0.50
C ARG A 48 14.17 -1.37 -2.02
N GLN A 49 13.04 -1.62 -2.71
CA GLN A 49 12.99 -1.62 -4.18
C GLN A 49 13.33 -0.27 -4.79
N VAL A 50 12.85 0.82 -4.18
CA VAL A 50 13.17 2.19 -4.61
C VAL A 50 14.65 2.48 -4.39
N GLU A 51 15.18 2.18 -3.20
CA GLU A 51 16.61 2.37 -2.89
C GLU A 51 17.53 1.59 -3.84
N ASN A 52 17.19 0.34 -4.14
CA ASN A 52 17.97 -0.48 -5.06
C ASN A 52 17.92 0.06 -6.49
N THR A 53 16.76 0.59 -6.90
CA THR A 53 16.61 1.23 -8.20
C THR A 53 17.45 2.51 -8.28
N ALA A 54 17.45 3.33 -7.23
CA ALA A 54 18.27 4.53 -7.14
C ALA A 54 19.78 4.22 -7.24
N LYS A 55 20.27 3.27 -6.43
CA LYS A 55 21.68 2.81 -6.48
C LYS A 55 22.09 2.33 -7.86
N LYS A 56 21.19 1.62 -8.56
CA LYS A 56 21.44 1.15 -9.93
C LYS A 56 21.61 2.32 -10.89
N ILE A 57 20.79 3.36 -10.77
CA ILE A 57 20.88 4.56 -11.61
C ILE A 57 22.15 5.35 -11.32
N GLU A 58 22.55 5.48 -10.05
CA GLU A 58 23.79 6.18 -9.65
C GLU A 58 25.07 5.48 -10.12
N SER A 59 25.01 4.16 -10.34
CA SER A 59 26.12 3.36 -10.84
C SER A 59 26.25 3.30 -12.37
N LEU A 60 25.33 3.93 -13.11
CA LEU A 60 25.38 4.08 -14.57
C LEU A 60 26.16 5.33 -14.98
#